data_AF-A0A498H4Z1-F1
#
_entry.id   AF-A0A498H4Z1-F1
#
_cell.length_a   1.000
_cell.length_b   1.000
_cell.length_c   1.000
_cell.angle_alpha   90.00
_cell.angle_beta   90.00
_cell.angle_gamma   90.00
#
_symmetry.space_group_name_H-M   'P 1'
#
loop_
_entity.id
_entity.type
_entity.pdbx_description
1 polymer ?
#
loop_
_entity_poly.entity_id
_entity_poly.type
_entity_poly.pdbx_seq_one_letter_code
_entity_poly.pdbx_strand_id
1 'polypeptide(L)'
;MTTILVVEDNPMNMELTVDLLESYGYEVMQAEDGSQALEVAENNVFDLILLDMQLPKMDGLEVLEKFKEIENAKDTPVVALTAHAMRGDDKKFIDAGCAGYISKPIDIHDFQQTVSSYVEN
;
A
#
# COMPACT_ATOMS: atom_id res chain seq x y z
N MET A 1 -3.39 14.28 -11.43
CA MET A 1 -4.38 13.33 -10.86
C MET A 1 -3.53 12.38 -10.05
N THR A 2 -3.86 12.16 -8.79
CA THR A 2 -3.06 11.29 -7.92
C THR A 2 -3.54 9.85 -8.11
N THR A 3 -2.64 8.94 -8.46
CA THR A 3 -2.93 7.54 -8.71
C THR A 3 -2.26 6.66 -7.65
N ILE A 4 -3.07 5.82 -7.00
CA ILE A 4 -2.66 4.98 -5.87
C ILE A 4 -2.83 3.51 -6.26
N LEU A 5 -1.80 2.69 -6.01
CA LEU A 5 -1.90 1.23 -6.12
C LEU A 5 -2.33 0.65 -4.77
N VAL A 6 -3.38 -0.17 -4.76
CA VAL A 6 -3.80 -0.96 -3.59
C VAL A 6 -3.49 -2.43 -3.86
N VAL A 7 -2.73 -3.05 -2.96
CA VAL A 7 -2.39 -4.47 -3.02
C VAL A 7 -3.03 -5.19 -1.83
N GLU A 8 -4.04 -6.01 -2.07
CA GLU A 8 -4.87 -6.66 -1.04
C GLU A 8 -5.55 -7.90 -1.64
N ASP A 9 -5.44 -9.06 -0.98
CA ASP A 9 -6.04 -10.30 -1.47
C ASP A 9 -7.49 -10.50 -1.00
N ASN A 10 -7.89 -9.85 0.09
CA ASN A 10 -9.25 -9.93 0.58
C ASN A 10 -10.17 -8.95 -0.17
N PRO A 11 -11.20 -9.44 -0.90
CA PRO A 11 -12.04 -8.58 -1.73
C PRO A 11 -12.83 -7.54 -0.92
N MET A 12 -13.20 -7.84 0.33
CA MET A 12 -13.92 -6.88 1.18
C MET A 12 -13.00 -5.75 1.67
N ASN A 13 -11.75 -6.06 2.01
CA ASN A 13 -10.77 -5.05 2.38
C ASN A 13 -10.36 -4.19 1.17
N MET A 14 -10.24 -4.82 -0.01
CA MET A 14 -9.98 -4.14 -1.27
C MET A 14 -11.09 -3.13 -1.56
N GLU A 15 -12.35 -3.57 -1.57
CA GLU A 15 -13.53 -2.73 -1.80
C GLU A 15 -13.57 -1.55 -0.81
N LEU A 16 -13.40 -1.80 0.49
CA LEU A 16 -13.35 -0.75 1.51
C LEU A 16 -12.24 0.28 1.23
N THR A 17 -11.04 -0.19 0.90
CA THR A 17 -9.88 0.69 0.68
C THR A 17 -10.05 1.54 -0.57
N VAL A 18 -10.54 0.93 -1.66
CA VAL A 18 -10.86 1.61 -2.92
C VAL A 18 -11.93 2.66 -2.70
N ASP A 19 -13.05 2.31 -2.07
CA ASP A 19 -14.16 3.23 -1.78
C ASP A 19 -13.69 4.46 -1.00
N LEU A 20 -12.83 4.27 0.01
CA LEU A 20 -12.27 5.37 0.78
C LEU A 20 -11.42 6.29 -0.09
N LEU A 21 -10.47 5.74 -0.86
CA LEU A 21 -9.57 6.52 -1.72
C LEU A 21 -10.32 7.27 -2.82
N GLU A 22 -11.28 6.62 -3.48
CA GLU A 22 -12.12 7.25 -4.50
C GLU A 22 -13.00 8.35 -3.90
N SER A 23 -13.52 8.16 -2.67
CA SER A 23 -14.27 9.21 -1.97
C SER A 23 -13.44 10.46 -1.66
N TYR A 24 -12.11 10.32 -1.60
CA TYR A 24 -11.16 11.42 -1.44
C TYR A 24 -10.67 11.99 -2.78
N GLY A 25 -11.12 11.44 -3.91
CA GLY A 25 -10.81 11.93 -5.24
C GLY A 25 -9.53 11.39 -5.86
N TYR A 26 -8.99 10.29 -5.33
CA TYR A 26 -7.82 9.62 -5.90
C TYR A 26 -8.24 8.59 -6.96
N GLU A 27 -7.40 8.38 -7.98
CA GLU A 27 -7.54 7.23 -8.88
C GLU A 27 -6.89 6.01 -8.25
N VAL A 28 -7.52 4.84 -8.41
CA VAL A 28 -7.04 3.60 -7.79
C VAL A 28 -6.78 2.53 -8.84
N MET A 29 -5.60 1.92 -8.79
CA MET A 29 -5.33 0.63 -9.41
C MET A 29 -5.25 -0.45 -8.35
N GLN A 30 -5.69 -1.66 -8.69
CA GLN A 30 -5.84 -2.77 -7.75
C GLN A 30 -4.94 -3.93 -8.16
N ALA A 31 -4.37 -4.61 -7.18
CA ALA A 31 -3.71 -5.90 -7.33
C ALA A 31 -4.12 -6.86 -6.20
N GLU A 32 -4.49 -8.08 -6.55
CA GLU A 32 -5.00 -9.09 -5.62
C GLU A 32 -3.89 -9.96 -5.02
N ASP A 33 -2.68 -9.90 -5.57
CA ASP A 33 -1.51 -10.56 -5.01
C ASP A 33 -0.20 -9.85 -5.40
N GLY A 34 0.90 -10.29 -4.79
CA GLY A 34 2.22 -9.71 -5.03
C GLY A 34 2.69 -9.85 -6.48
N SER A 35 2.26 -10.87 -7.23
CA SER A 35 2.70 -11.04 -8.62
C SER A 35 2.01 -10.02 -9.53
N GLN A 36 0.71 -9.84 -9.36
CA GLN A 36 -0.04 -8.80 -10.06
C GLN A 36 0.46 -7.41 -9.69
N ALA A 37 0.78 -7.17 -8.42
CA ALA A 37 1.31 -5.88 -7.96
C ALA A 37 2.61 -5.51 -8.68
N LEU A 38 3.52 -6.48 -8.87
CA LEU A 38 4.78 -6.27 -9.58
C LEU A 38 4.56 -6.04 -11.08
N GLU A 39 3.70 -6.82 -11.72
CA GLU A 39 3.36 -6.63 -13.14
C GLU A 39 2.77 -5.23 -13.40
N VAL A 40 1.88 -4.78 -12.52
CA VAL A 40 1.27 -3.45 -12.59
C VAL A 40 2.30 -2.36 -12.34
N ALA A 41 3.20 -2.54 -11.36
CA ALA A 41 4.30 -1.62 -11.07
C ALA A 41 5.34 -1.52 -12.19
N GLU A 42 5.59 -2.59 -12.96
CA GLU A 42 6.50 -2.54 -14.10
C GLU A 42 6.02 -1.60 -15.22
N ASN A 43 4.71 -1.40 -15.33
CA ASN A 43 4.10 -0.68 -16.46
C ASN A 43 3.54 0.71 -16.09
N ASN A 44 3.49 1.04 -14.80
CA ASN A 44 2.85 2.26 -14.31
C ASN A 44 3.68 2.90 -13.19
N VAL A 45 3.57 4.23 -13.06
CA VAL A 45 4.12 5.00 -11.94
C VAL A 45 2.97 5.38 -11.02
N PHE A 46 3.21 5.33 -9.72
CA PHE A 46 2.22 5.63 -8.68
C PHE A 46 2.73 6.72 -7.75
N ASP A 47 1.81 7.52 -7.23
CA ASP A 47 2.12 8.52 -6.20
C ASP A 47 2.21 7.87 -4.80
N LEU A 48 1.51 6.75 -4.60
CA LEU A 48 1.50 5.98 -3.36
C LEU A 48 1.14 4.52 -3.64
N ILE A 49 1.73 3.60 -2.87
CA ILE A 49 1.32 2.20 -2.82
C ILE A 49 0.82 1.88 -1.42
N LEU A 50 -0.39 1.35 -1.31
CA LEU A 50 -0.90 0.71 -0.09
C LEU A 50 -0.73 -0.81 -0.24
N LEU A 51 0.05 -1.42 0.65
CA LEU A 51 0.46 -2.82 0.53
C LEU A 51 0.04 -3.62 1.76
N ASP A 52 -0.83 -4.61 1.59
CA ASP A 52 -1.07 -5.59 2.63
C ASP A 52 0.21 -6.39 2.91
N MET A 53 0.57 -6.49 4.19
CA MET A 53 1.69 -7.29 4.64
C MET A 53 1.34 -8.78 4.72
N GLN A 54 0.07 -9.15 4.66
CA GLN A 54 -0.40 -10.54 4.73
C GLN A 54 -0.98 -11.02 3.41
N LEU A 55 -0.14 -11.13 2.38
CA LEU A 55 -0.54 -11.65 1.06
C LEU A 55 -0.31 -13.17 0.93
N PRO A 56 -1.11 -13.87 0.11
CA PRO A 56 -0.91 -15.28 -0.19
C PRO A 56 0.31 -15.46 -1.11
N LYS A 57 1.04 -16.57 -0.91
CA LYS A 57 2.22 -17.02 -1.70
C LYS A 57 3.47 -16.14 -1.57
N MET A 58 3.34 -14.81 -1.58
CA MET A 58 4.42 -13.84 -1.46
C MET A 58 4.07 -12.83 -0.37
N ASP A 59 4.87 -12.76 0.70
CA ASP A 59 4.68 -11.80 1.80
C ASP A 59 4.85 -10.36 1.27
N GLY A 60 4.11 -9.39 1.82
CA GLY A 60 4.24 -7.97 1.46
C GLY A 60 5.67 -7.43 1.65
N LEU A 61 6.45 -7.98 2.58
CA LEU A 61 7.88 -7.63 2.68
C LEU A 61 8.68 -8.05 1.44
N GLU A 62 8.38 -9.21 0.85
CA GLU A 62 9.03 -9.65 -0.39
C GLU A 62 8.61 -8.78 -1.57
N VAL A 63 7.35 -8.34 -1.61
CA VAL A 63 6.84 -7.40 -2.62
C VAL A 63 7.57 -6.05 -2.49
N LEU A 64 7.70 -5.52 -1.28
CA LEU A 64 8.39 -4.27 -0.99
C LEU A 64 9.85 -4.29 -1.48
N GLU A 65 10.59 -5.36 -1.20
CA GLU A 65 11.97 -5.51 -1.68
C GLU A 65 12.02 -5.54 -3.22
N LYS A 66 11.06 -6.18 -3.87
CA LYS A 66 11.00 -6.22 -5.34
C LYS A 66 10.60 -4.90 -5.97
N PHE A 67 9.78 -4.08 -5.32
CA PHE A 67 9.47 -2.73 -5.81
C PHE A 67 10.73 -1.85 -5.92
N LYS A 68 11.70 -2.01 -5.03
CA LYS A 68 12.99 -1.29 -5.07
C LYS A 68 13.81 -1.59 -6.33
N GLU A 69 13.56 -2.74 -6.97
CA GLU A 69 14.24 -3.16 -8.20
C GLU A 69 13.47 -2.73 -9.47
N ILE A 70 12.25 -2.19 -9.33
CA ILE A 70 11.41 -1.74 -10.43
C ILE A 70 11.56 -0.22 -10.61
N GLU A 71 12.08 0.21 -11.76
CA GLU A 71 12.37 1.63 -12.04
C GLU A 71 11.18 2.57 -11.79
N ASN A 72 9.97 2.11 -12.10
CA ASN A 72 8.74 2.89 -11.95
C ASN A 72 8.16 2.94 -10.52
N ALA A 73 8.65 2.08 -9.61
CA ALA A 73 8.11 1.94 -8.26
C ALA A 73 9.15 2.12 -7.15
N LYS A 74 10.45 2.07 -7.46
CA LYS A 74 11.54 2.11 -6.48
C LYS A 74 11.56 3.35 -5.59
N ASP A 75 11.04 4.47 -6.10
CA ASP A 75 10.97 5.76 -5.41
C ASP A 75 9.55 6.09 -4.91
N THR A 76 8.55 5.24 -5.23
CA THR A 76 7.17 5.43 -4.77
C THR A 76 7.07 5.10 -3.29
N PRO A 77 6.47 5.98 -2.44
CA PRO A 77 6.25 5.65 -1.05
C PRO A 77 5.32 4.45 -0.90
N VAL A 78 5.70 3.51 -0.03
CA VAL A 78 4.89 2.33 0.30
C VAL A 78 4.40 2.46 1.73
N VAL A 79 3.09 2.41 1.93
CA VAL A 79 2.44 2.37 3.25
C VAL A 79 1.90 0.97 3.48
N ALA A 80 2.35 0.34 4.56
CA ALA A 80 1.92 -1.00 4.93
C ALA A 80 0.49 -1.01 5.49
N LEU A 81 -0.37 -1.89 5.00
CA LEU A 81 -1.63 -2.26 5.64
C LEU A 81 -1.37 -3.49 6.51
N THR A 82 -1.58 -3.41 7.82
CA THR A 82 -1.21 -4.49 8.75
C THR A 82 -2.27 -4.77 9.80
N ALA A 83 -2.60 -6.04 10.04
CA ALA A 83 -3.41 -6.46 11.19
C ALA A 83 -2.65 -6.43 12.52
N HIS A 84 -1.32 -6.34 12.48
CA HIS A 84 -0.45 -6.31 13.65
C HIS A 84 0.17 -4.92 13.80
N ALA A 85 -0.55 -4.03 14.45
CA ALA A 85 -0.07 -2.70 14.84
C ALA A 85 0.41 -2.66 16.30
N MET A 86 0.77 -3.82 16.86
CA MET A 86 1.31 -3.88 18.21
C MET A 86 2.69 -3.21 18.24
N ARG A 87 2.97 -2.50 19.34
CA ARG A 87 4.28 -1.84 19.60
C ARG A 87 5.42 -2.84 19.34
N GLY A 88 6.16 -2.66 18.25
CA GLY A 88 7.22 -3.57 17.80
C GLY A 88 7.21 -3.84 16.29
N ASP A 89 6.03 -3.95 15.67
CA ASP A 89 5.91 -4.20 14.21
C ASP A 89 6.09 -2.91 13.39
N ASP A 90 5.80 -1.77 13.99
CA ASP A 90 6.11 -0.42 13.48
C ASP A 90 7.57 -0.31 13.06
N LYS A 91 8.50 -0.78 13.91
CA LYS A 91 9.92 -0.76 13.58
C LYS A 91 10.28 -1.69 12.43
N LYS A 92 9.64 -2.87 12.33
CA LYS A 92 9.95 -3.85 11.30
C LYS A 92 9.63 -3.32 9.90
N PHE A 93 8.49 -2.66 9.73
CA PHE A 93 8.08 -2.12 8.43
C PHE A 93 8.91 -0.90 8.03
N ILE A 94 9.19 -0.01 8.99
CA ILE A 94 10.06 1.14 8.74
C ILE A 94 11.49 0.69 8.41
N ASP A 95 12.06 -0.27 9.16
CA ASP A 95 13.40 -0.82 8.89
C ASP A 95 13.46 -1.53 7.52
N ALA A 96 12.34 -2.08 7.04
CA ALA A 96 12.22 -2.66 5.70
C ALA A 96 12.06 -1.61 4.58
N GLY A 97 11.83 -0.34 4.92
CA GLY A 97 11.72 0.77 3.96
C GLY A 97 10.29 1.19 3.61
N CYS A 98 9.28 0.78 4.38
CA CYS A 98 7.97 1.42 4.30
C CYS A 98 8.06 2.88 4.74
N ALA A 99 7.33 3.76 4.05
CA ALA A 99 7.19 5.16 4.43
C ALA A 99 6.36 5.32 5.71
N GLY A 100 5.34 4.47 5.86
CA GLY A 100 4.47 4.43 7.04
C GLY A 100 3.64 3.14 7.09
N TYR A 101 2.66 3.11 7.97
CA TYR A 101 1.73 2.00 8.10
C TYR A 101 0.33 2.48 8.51
N ILE A 102 -0.67 1.68 8.20
CA ILE A 102 -2.06 1.82 8.62
C ILE A 102 -2.48 0.48 9.23
N SER A 103 -3.00 0.54 10.45
CA SER A 103 -3.47 -0.65 11.15
C SER A 103 -4.86 -1.08 10.69
N LYS A 104 -5.09 -2.39 10.56
CA LYS A 104 -6.42 -2.99 10.43
C LYS A 104 -6.97 -3.32 11.83
N PRO A 105 -8.27 -3.09 12.12
CA PRO A 105 -9.27 -2.50 11.23
C PRO A 105 -8.99 -1.03 10.94
N ILE A 106 -9.29 -0.60 9.70
CA ILE A 106 -9.01 0.75 9.23
C ILE A 106 -9.86 1.76 10.02
N ASP A 107 -9.19 2.72 10.66
CA ASP A 107 -9.83 3.94 11.15
C ASP A 107 -9.85 4.97 10.01
N ILE A 108 -11.04 5.48 9.68
CA ILE A 108 -11.25 6.36 8.51
C ILE A 108 -10.50 7.69 8.67
N HIS A 109 -10.43 8.23 9.89
CA HIS A 109 -9.75 9.50 10.14
C HIS A 109 -8.24 9.34 9.99
N ASP A 110 -7.67 8.31 10.61
CA ASP A 110 -6.24 8.04 10.54
C ASP A 110 -5.82 7.64 9.11
N PHE A 111 -6.68 6.90 8.39
CA PHE A 111 -6.44 6.52 7.00
C PHE A 111 -6.31 7.74 6.09
N GLN A 112 -7.28 8.66 6.13
CA GLN A 112 -7.26 9.87 5.31
C GLN A 112 -6.02 10.71 5.61
N GLN A 113 -5.72 10.93 6.89
CA GLN A 113 -4.56 11.71 7.31
C GLN A 113 -3.24 11.07 6.86
N THR A 114 -3.14 9.74 6.95
CA THR A 114 -1.93 9.02 6.54
C THR A 114 -1.74 9.12 5.03
N VAL A 115 -2.78 8.83 4.24
CA VAL A 115 -2.70 8.90 2.77
C VAL A 115 -2.33 10.31 2.30
N SER A 116 -3.03 11.35 2.78
CA SER A 116 -2.78 12.73 2.33
C SER A 116 -1.36 13.21 2.64
N SER A 117 -0.75 12.74 3.74
CA SER A 117 0.62 13.11 4.10
C SER A 117 1.68 12.69 3.08
N TYR A 118 1.39 11.71 2.22
CA TYR A 118 2.30 11.21 1.19
C TYR A 118 1.99 11.72 -0.22
N VAL A 119 0.76 12.20 -0.49
CA VAL A 119 0.34 12.56 -1.86
C VAL A 119 0.02 14.05 -2.07
N GLU A 120 -0.05 14.86 -1.01
CA GLU A 120 -0.46 16.29 -1.10
C GLU A 120 0.66 17.31 -0.82
N ASN A 121 1.92 17.00 -1.16
CA ASN A 121 3.04 17.96 -1.00
C ASN A 121 3.26 18.86 -2.22
#